data_AF-A0A662QE50-F1
#
_entry.id   AF-A0A662QE50-F1
#
_cell.length_a   1.000
_cell.length_b   1.000
_cell.length_c   1.000
_cell.angle_alpha   90.00
_cell.angle_beta   90.00
_cell.angle_gamma   90.00
#
_symmetry.space_group_name_H-M   'P 1'
#
loop_
_entity.id
_entity.type
_entity.pdbx_description
1 polymer ?
#
loop_
_entity_poly.entity_id
_entity_poly.type
_entity_poly.pdbx_seq_one_letter_code
_entity_poly.pdbx_strand_id
1 'polypeptide(L)'
;MDIDLRDTVIEAAKLMAISARTAPKAKGIDDIEIVLLEDRRDLERLADKMKEIGQETDRRFFIRDAECIRRSSAVLLIGVKGDKPKEIDCGGCGYNGCEEFRKAKKSIRRDYSGPNCALQLIDLGIAVGSAVKTASNLNIDNRIMFSAGVAAIKLGMIRCGVALAIPLSAYGKNIYFDRK
;
A
#
# COMPACT_ATOMS: atom_id res chain seq x y z
N MET A 1 -23.26 5.30 25.53
CA MET A 1 -23.33 4.97 24.10
C MET A 1 -21.95 5.19 23.55
N ASP A 2 -21.27 4.12 23.15
CA ASP A 2 -20.04 4.25 22.37
C ASP A 2 -20.41 4.78 20.98
N ILE A 3 -19.69 5.78 20.51
CA ILE A 3 -19.84 6.30 19.15
C ILE A 3 -19.20 5.28 18.20
N ASP A 4 -19.95 4.74 17.25
CA ASP A 4 -19.36 3.96 16.16
C ASP A 4 -18.63 4.93 15.22
N LEU A 5 -17.31 4.79 15.14
CA LEU A 5 -16.44 5.66 14.36
C LEU A 5 -16.12 5.09 12.97
N ARG A 6 -16.66 3.92 12.59
CA ARG A 6 -16.29 3.25 11.35
C ARG A 6 -16.48 4.14 10.12
N ASP A 7 -17.64 4.76 9.99
CA ASP A 7 -17.94 5.61 8.82
C ASP A 7 -17.06 6.87 8.81
N THR A 8 -16.77 7.45 9.97
CA THR A 8 -15.84 8.58 10.11
C THR A 8 -14.41 8.19 9.69
N VAL A 9 -13.96 6.98 10.02
CA VAL A 9 -12.65 6.47 9.58
C VAL A 9 -12.63 6.26 8.06
N ILE A 10 -13.72 5.81 7.46
CA ILE A 10 -13.85 5.67 6.00
C ILE A 10 -13.77 7.05 5.33
N GLU A 11 -14.45 8.07 5.86
CA GLU A 11 -14.35 9.44 5.35
C GLU A 11 -12.92 9.99 5.45
N ALA A 12 -12.22 9.73 6.56
CA ALA A 12 -10.80 10.08 6.69
C ALA A 12 -9.94 9.36 5.62
N ALA A 13 -10.24 8.10 5.30
CA ALA A 13 -9.55 7.35 4.26
C ALA A 13 -9.72 7.99 2.86
N LYS A 14 -10.90 8.55 2.57
CA LYS A 14 -11.15 9.29 1.32
C LYS A 14 -10.31 10.57 1.26
N LEU A 15 -10.16 11.29 2.37
CA LEU A 15 -9.27 12.46 2.46
C LEU A 15 -7.78 12.07 2.28
N MET A 16 -7.38 10.92 2.82
CA MET A 16 -6.04 10.36 2.58
C MET A 16 -5.82 10.02 1.09
N ALA A 17 -6.82 9.45 0.43
CA ALA A 17 -6.77 9.13 -1.00
C ALA A 17 -6.58 10.39 -1.86
N ILE A 18 -7.27 11.50 -1.53
CA ILE A 18 -7.06 12.80 -2.16
C ILE A 18 -5.60 13.24 -1.98
N SER A 19 -5.09 13.17 -0.75
CA SER A 19 -3.72 13.61 -0.43
C SER A 19 -2.65 12.79 -1.14
N ALA A 20 -2.87 11.48 -1.32
CA ALA A 20 -2.00 10.64 -2.14
C ALA A 20 -2.06 11.03 -3.63
N ARG A 21 -3.26 11.23 -4.16
CA ARG A 21 -3.47 11.60 -5.57
C ARG A 21 -2.77 12.92 -5.90
N THR A 22 -2.92 13.94 -5.05
CA THR A 22 -2.35 15.28 -5.27
C THR A 22 -0.90 15.43 -4.83
N ALA A 23 -0.29 14.40 -4.25
CA ALA A 23 1.10 14.45 -3.83
C ALA A 23 2.02 14.80 -5.02
N PRO A 24 3.11 15.58 -4.84
CA PRO A 24 4.00 15.92 -5.94
C PRO A 24 4.70 14.67 -6.49
N LYS A 25 4.84 14.58 -7.81
CA LYS A 25 5.39 13.39 -8.51
C LYS A 25 6.42 13.82 -9.54
N ALA A 26 7.37 12.94 -9.85
CA ALA A 26 8.38 13.18 -10.86
C ALA A 26 7.73 13.60 -12.19
N LYS A 27 8.14 14.77 -12.67
CA LYS A 27 7.65 15.41 -13.91
C LYS A 27 6.14 15.66 -13.94
N GLY A 28 5.47 15.68 -12.79
CA GLY A 28 4.00 15.82 -12.72
C GLY A 28 3.24 14.63 -13.32
N ILE A 29 3.91 13.50 -13.59
CA ILE A 29 3.29 12.31 -14.17
C ILE A 29 2.74 11.45 -13.05
N ASP A 30 1.44 11.18 -13.11
CA ASP A 30 0.76 10.35 -12.13
C ASP A 30 0.61 8.90 -12.60
N ASP A 31 1.37 8.00 -11.96
CA ASP A 31 1.36 6.55 -12.22
C ASP A 31 0.92 5.73 -10.99
N ILE A 32 0.41 6.40 -9.95
CA ILE A 32 -0.04 5.69 -8.75
C ILE A 32 -1.46 5.15 -8.93
N GLU A 33 -1.66 3.94 -8.44
CA GLU A 33 -2.97 3.32 -8.28
C GLU A 33 -3.39 3.47 -6.81
N ILE A 34 -4.65 3.83 -6.58
CA ILE A 34 -5.22 3.99 -5.23
C ILE A 34 -6.51 3.17 -5.19
N VAL A 35 -6.64 2.30 -4.19
CA VAL A 35 -7.85 1.51 -3.94
C VAL A 35 -8.21 1.61 -2.47
N LEU A 36 -9.45 1.96 -2.18
CA LEU A 36 -10.00 1.96 -0.82
C LEU A 36 -10.81 0.68 -0.61
N LEU A 37 -10.45 -0.10 0.40
CA LEU A 37 -11.22 -1.26 0.85
C LEU A 37 -12.02 -0.86 2.09
N GLU A 38 -13.34 -0.85 1.96
CA GLU A 38 -14.28 -0.54 3.05
C GLU A 38 -15.29 -1.67 3.32
N ASP A 39 -15.54 -2.57 2.36
CA ASP A 39 -16.40 -3.75 2.56
C ASP A 39 -15.70 -4.75 3.49
N ARG A 40 -16.45 -5.22 4.50
CA ARG A 40 -15.94 -6.16 5.50
C ARG A 40 -15.41 -7.46 4.88
N ARG A 41 -16.06 -7.95 3.82
CA ARG A 41 -15.66 -9.17 3.10
C ARG A 41 -14.32 -9.00 2.40
N ASP A 42 -14.01 -7.82 1.87
CA ASP A 42 -12.71 -7.56 1.26
C ASP A 42 -11.60 -7.50 2.30
N LEU A 43 -11.87 -6.93 3.48
CA LEU A 43 -10.93 -6.95 4.61
C LEU A 43 -10.65 -8.38 5.11
N GLU A 44 -11.69 -9.22 5.24
CA GLU A 44 -11.51 -10.63 5.61
C GLU A 44 -10.72 -11.39 4.55
N ARG A 45 -11.08 -11.25 3.26
CA ARG A 45 -10.34 -11.89 2.16
C ARG A 45 -8.86 -11.49 2.13
N LEU A 46 -8.58 -10.21 2.36
CA LEU A 46 -7.21 -9.70 2.45
C LEU A 46 -6.47 -10.34 3.63
N ALA A 47 -7.08 -10.37 4.81
CA ALA A 47 -6.50 -10.96 6.01
C ALA A 47 -6.28 -12.48 5.88
N ASP A 48 -7.19 -13.20 5.24
CA ASP A 48 -7.04 -14.63 4.97
C ASP A 48 -5.86 -14.89 4.04
N LYS A 49 -5.73 -14.11 2.96
CA LYS A 49 -4.57 -14.23 2.07
C LYS A 49 -3.25 -13.90 2.77
N MET A 50 -3.25 -12.91 3.66
CA MET A 50 -2.07 -12.61 4.47
C MET A 50 -1.69 -13.80 5.37
N LYS A 51 -2.66 -14.45 6.03
CA LYS A 51 -2.40 -15.66 6.82
C LYS A 51 -1.81 -16.79 5.98
N GLU A 52 -2.40 -17.07 4.83
CA GLU A 52 -1.94 -18.07 3.87
C GLU A 52 -0.47 -17.82 3.50
N ILE A 53 -0.13 -16.60 3.05
CA ILE A 53 1.26 -16.23 2.71
C ILE A 53 2.20 -16.41 3.91
N GLY A 54 1.75 -15.99 5.10
CA GLY A 54 2.54 -16.09 6.33
C GLY A 54 2.88 -17.54 6.68
N GLN A 55 1.93 -18.47 6.49
CA GLN A 55 2.12 -19.90 6.72
C GLN A 55 3.02 -20.52 5.65
N GLU A 56 2.77 -20.25 4.37
CA GLU A 56 3.55 -20.78 3.24
C GLU A 56 5.03 -20.36 3.27
N THR A 57 5.30 -19.17 3.82
CA THR A 57 6.65 -18.57 3.78
C THR A 57 7.34 -18.50 5.14
N ASP A 58 6.73 -19.06 6.19
CA ASP A 58 7.16 -18.97 7.60
C ASP A 58 7.43 -17.52 8.07
N ARG A 59 6.67 -16.56 7.51
CA ARG A 59 6.78 -15.14 7.85
C ARG A 59 5.67 -14.74 8.81
N ARG A 60 5.87 -15.03 10.09
CA ARG A 60 4.90 -14.78 11.18
C ARG A 60 4.32 -13.36 11.21
N PHE A 61 5.06 -12.36 10.75
CA PHE A 61 4.57 -10.98 10.71
C PHE A 61 3.35 -10.80 9.78
N PHE A 62 3.22 -11.59 8.70
CA PHE A 62 2.02 -11.58 7.86
C PHE A 62 0.77 -12.01 8.64
N ILE A 63 0.89 -13.06 9.48
CA ILE A 63 -0.21 -13.59 10.30
C ILE A 63 -0.63 -12.55 11.34
N ARG A 64 0.33 -11.93 12.03
CA ARG A 64 0.06 -10.86 13.01
C ARG A 64 -0.62 -9.66 12.35
N ASP A 65 -0.07 -9.18 11.24
CA ASP A 65 -0.62 -8.03 10.54
C ASP A 65 -2.03 -8.32 9.99
N ALA A 66 -2.34 -9.58 9.65
CA ALA A 66 -3.67 -9.98 9.21
C ALA A 66 -4.76 -9.76 10.27
N GLU A 67 -4.44 -9.98 11.55
CA GLU A 67 -5.39 -9.68 12.64
C GLU A 67 -5.65 -8.18 12.78
N CYS A 68 -4.67 -7.34 12.47
CA CYS A 68 -4.87 -5.90 12.41
C CYS A 68 -5.81 -5.53 11.25
N ILE A 69 -5.68 -6.17 10.08
CA ILE A 69 -6.59 -5.94 8.94
C ILE A 69 -8.03 -6.30 9.31
N ARG A 70 -8.27 -7.46 9.95
CA ARG A 70 -9.61 -7.83 10.42
C ARG A 70 -10.20 -6.84 11.39
N ARG A 71 -9.38 -6.12 12.15
CA ARG A 71 -9.88 -5.13 13.12
C ARG A 71 -9.91 -3.72 12.55
N SER A 72 -9.53 -3.52 11.29
CA SER A 72 -9.54 -2.20 10.68
C SER A 72 -10.93 -1.83 10.16
N SER A 73 -11.25 -0.55 10.18
CA SER A 73 -12.49 -0.01 9.60
C SER A 73 -12.38 0.12 8.08
N ALA A 74 -11.18 0.43 7.59
CA ALA A 74 -10.86 0.54 6.17
C ALA A 74 -9.37 0.22 5.92
N VAL A 75 -9.01 -0.06 4.67
CA VAL A 75 -7.61 -0.18 4.21
C VAL A 75 -7.43 0.63 2.94
N LEU A 76 -6.50 1.58 2.95
CA LEU A 76 -6.09 2.29 1.75
C LEU A 76 -4.88 1.60 1.11
N LEU A 77 -5.04 1.09 -0.10
CA LEU A 77 -3.97 0.54 -0.92
C LEU A 77 -3.42 1.62 -1.85
N ILE A 78 -2.10 1.74 -1.91
CA ILE A 78 -1.41 2.63 -2.84
C ILE A 78 -0.28 1.85 -3.50
N GLY A 79 -0.20 1.88 -4.82
CA GLY A 79 0.83 1.14 -5.56
C GLY A 79 1.23 1.80 -6.86
N VAL A 80 2.25 1.25 -7.49
CA VAL A 80 2.70 1.61 -8.84
C VAL A 80 2.95 0.35 -9.65
N LYS A 81 2.70 0.43 -10.97
CA LYS A 81 3.09 -0.65 -11.86
C LYS A 81 4.61 -0.79 -11.92
N GLY A 82 5.36 0.30 -11.90
CA GLY A 82 6.82 0.27 -11.88
C GLY A 82 7.47 0.13 -13.25
N ASP A 83 6.72 -0.11 -14.34
CA ASP A 83 7.25 -0.41 -15.68
C ASP A 83 7.48 0.80 -16.59
N LYS A 84 6.96 1.98 -16.23
CA LYS A 84 7.12 3.17 -17.06
C LYS A 84 8.27 4.01 -16.54
N PRO A 85 9.37 4.17 -17.29
CA PRO A 85 10.40 5.11 -16.90
C PRO A 85 9.86 6.55 -16.95
N LYS A 86 10.46 7.45 -16.16
CA LYS A 86 10.15 8.90 -16.21
C LYS A 86 10.95 9.66 -17.27
N GLU A 87 11.72 8.97 -18.11
CA GLU A 87 12.57 9.59 -19.15
C GLU A 87 13.56 10.61 -18.57
N ILE A 88 14.33 10.18 -17.56
CA ILE A 88 15.40 10.99 -16.92
C ILE A 88 16.78 10.33 -17.09
N ASP A 89 16.83 9.05 -17.50
CA ASP A 89 18.08 8.29 -17.61
C ASP A 89 18.95 8.31 -16.33
N CYS A 90 18.29 8.26 -15.17
CA CYS A 90 18.96 8.42 -13.87
C CYS A 90 19.80 7.22 -13.40
N GLY A 91 19.79 6.08 -14.11
CA GLY A 91 20.52 4.87 -13.73
C GLY A 91 20.02 4.13 -12.47
N GLY A 92 19.12 4.72 -11.66
CA GLY A 92 18.70 4.16 -10.37
C GLY A 92 17.96 2.82 -10.41
N CYS A 93 17.52 2.38 -11.59
CA CYS A 93 16.93 1.05 -11.80
C CYS A 93 17.97 -0.04 -12.14
N GLY A 94 19.26 0.32 -12.24
CA GLY A 94 20.36 -0.58 -12.56
C GLY A 94 20.64 -0.82 -14.04
N TYR A 95 19.95 -0.10 -14.94
CA TYR A 95 20.15 -0.14 -16.40
C TYR A 95 20.86 1.13 -16.89
N ASN A 96 21.50 1.07 -18.08
CA ASN A 96 22.26 2.19 -18.63
C ASN A 96 21.37 3.37 -19.07
N GLY A 97 20.09 3.11 -19.36
CA GLY A 97 19.12 4.13 -19.76
C GLY A 97 17.68 3.63 -19.74
N CYS A 98 16.72 4.55 -19.89
CA CYS A 98 15.28 4.28 -19.89
C CYS A 98 14.87 3.36 -21.03
N GLU A 99 15.53 3.46 -22.19
CA GLU A 99 15.31 2.55 -23.33
C GLU A 99 15.63 1.09 -23.01
N GLU A 100 16.76 0.86 -22.32
CA GLU A 100 17.16 -0.48 -21.89
C GLU A 100 16.20 -1.01 -20.82
N PHE A 101 15.86 -0.16 -19.85
CA PHE A 101 14.88 -0.47 -18.81
C PHE A 101 13.51 -0.84 -19.40
N ARG A 102 13.03 -0.13 -20.43
CA ARG A 102 11.73 -0.40 -21.07
C ARG A 102 11.67 -1.81 -21.69
N LYS A 103 12.81 -2.32 -22.14
CA LYS A 103 12.95 -3.67 -22.71
C LYS A 103 13.18 -4.74 -21.65
N ALA A 104 13.39 -4.35 -20.39
CA ALA A 104 13.66 -5.28 -19.32
C ALA A 104 12.46 -6.19 -19.04
N LYS A 105 12.72 -7.49 -18.97
CA LYS A 105 11.68 -8.46 -18.61
C LYS A 105 11.39 -8.39 -17.12
N LYS A 106 10.12 -8.11 -16.77
CA LYS A 106 9.67 -8.22 -15.39
C LYS A 106 9.71 -9.66 -14.90
N SER A 107 10.15 -9.83 -13.66
CA SER A 107 10.17 -11.10 -12.96
C SER A 107 9.70 -10.90 -11.52
N ILE A 108 9.00 -11.90 -10.99
CA ILE A 108 8.63 -11.97 -9.58
C ILE A 108 9.63 -12.94 -8.95
N ARG A 109 10.52 -12.44 -8.10
CA ARG A 109 11.46 -13.28 -7.36
C ARG A 109 10.86 -13.78 -6.05
N ARG A 110 10.10 -12.92 -5.37
CA ARG A 110 9.38 -13.26 -4.15
C ARG A 110 8.02 -12.58 -4.12
N ASP A 111 7.95 -11.34 -3.65
CA ASP A 111 6.67 -10.67 -3.38
C ASP A 111 6.30 -9.59 -4.39
N TYR A 112 7.28 -8.81 -4.86
CA TYR A 112 7.10 -7.76 -5.87
C TYR A 112 7.66 -8.18 -7.21
N SER A 113 7.08 -7.62 -8.28
CA SER A 113 7.66 -7.72 -9.62
C SER A 113 8.73 -6.64 -9.81
N GLY A 114 9.84 -6.97 -10.44
CA GLY A 114 10.89 -6.02 -10.83
C GLY A 114 11.53 -6.40 -12.16
N PRO A 115 12.34 -5.50 -12.76
CA PRO A 115 12.79 -4.22 -12.22
C PRO A 115 11.67 -3.16 -12.18
N ASN A 116 11.87 -2.12 -11.37
CA ASN A 116 10.96 -0.98 -11.27
C ASN A 116 11.72 0.32 -11.50
N CYS A 117 11.07 1.31 -12.12
CA CYS A 117 11.62 2.65 -12.22
C CYS A 117 11.81 3.23 -10.82
N ALA A 118 13.05 3.60 -10.46
CA ALA A 118 13.37 4.14 -9.14
C ALA A 118 12.52 5.38 -8.79
N LEU A 119 12.25 6.24 -9.78
CA LEU A 119 11.44 7.44 -9.59
C LEU A 119 9.97 7.13 -9.34
N GLN A 120 9.41 6.06 -9.92
CA GLN A 120 8.05 5.62 -9.57
C GLN A 120 7.98 5.08 -8.13
N LEU A 121 9.04 4.43 -7.63
CA LEU A 121 9.10 4.01 -6.23
C LEU A 121 9.19 5.21 -5.28
N ILE A 122 9.91 6.26 -5.67
CA ILE A 122 9.96 7.53 -4.93
C ILE A 122 8.57 8.19 -4.94
N ASP A 123 7.91 8.28 -6.10
CA ASP A 123 6.55 8.82 -6.22
C ASP A 123 5.56 8.04 -5.33
N LEU A 124 5.67 6.71 -5.26
CA LEU A 124 4.89 5.88 -4.35
C LEU A 124 5.15 6.27 -2.89
N GLY A 125 6.42 6.45 -2.51
CA GLY A 125 6.80 6.88 -1.16
C GLY A 125 6.22 8.25 -0.81
N ILE A 126 6.27 9.22 -1.73
CA ILE A 126 5.70 10.56 -1.56
C ILE A 126 4.18 10.50 -1.40
N ALA A 127 3.49 9.70 -2.21
CA ALA A 127 2.03 9.52 -2.12
C ALA A 127 1.62 8.87 -0.79
N VAL A 128 2.31 7.80 -0.38
CA VAL A 128 2.08 7.12 0.90
C VAL A 128 2.35 8.06 2.07
N GLY A 129 3.46 8.82 2.04
CA GLY A 129 3.80 9.82 3.05
C GLY A 129 2.71 10.90 3.20
N SER A 130 2.18 11.39 2.08
CA SER A 130 1.10 12.39 2.07
C SER A 130 -0.22 11.84 2.63
N ALA A 131 -0.56 10.60 2.31
CA ALA A 131 -1.72 9.93 2.90
C ALA A 131 -1.59 9.76 4.41
N VAL A 132 -0.48 9.22 4.91
CA VAL A 132 -0.31 9.00 6.37
C VAL A 132 -0.15 10.31 7.14
N LYS A 133 0.35 11.38 6.52
CA LYS A 133 0.32 12.73 7.12
C LYS A 133 -1.12 13.20 7.34
N THR A 134 -2.02 12.92 6.40
CA THR A 134 -3.45 13.23 6.54
C THR A 134 -4.08 12.44 7.68
N ALA A 135 -3.81 11.13 7.75
CA ALA A 135 -4.23 10.31 8.90
C ALA A 135 -3.72 10.88 10.22
N SER A 136 -2.45 11.31 10.27
CA SER A 136 -1.84 11.92 11.46
C SER A 136 -2.50 13.25 11.84
N ASN A 137 -2.88 14.09 10.87
CA ASN A 137 -3.58 15.35 11.14
C ASN A 137 -4.99 15.12 11.73
N LEU A 138 -5.59 13.98 11.41
CA LEU A 138 -6.91 13.55 11.90
C LEU A 138 -6.83 12.61 13.10
N ASN A 139 -5.62 12.35 13.61
CA ASN A 139 -5.35 11.41 14.71
C ASN A 139 -5.93 10.00 14.48
N ILE A 140 -5.95 9.53 13.23
CA ILE A 140 -6.40 8.16 12.89
C ILE A 140 -5.22 7.19 13.03
N ASP A 141 -5.43 6.14 13.82
CA ASP A 141 -4.44 5.07 13.97
C ASP A 141 -4.24 4.37 12.63
N ASN A 142 -2.99 4.19 12.25
CA ASN A 142 -2.61 3.52 11.00
C ASN A 142 -1.20 2.94 11.06
N ARG A 143 -0.86 2.10 10.07
CA ARG A 143 0.51 1.62 9.86
C ARG A 143 0.71 1.25 8.39
N ILE A 144 1.81 1.66 7.78
CA ILE A 144 2.17 1.24 6.42
C ILE A 144 2.60 -0.23 6.46
N MET A 145 1.93 -1.07 5.68
CA MET A 145 2.11 -2.53 5.65
C MET A 145 2.52 -3.02 4.26
N PHE A 146 3.73 -3.56 4.20
CA PHE A 146 4.22 -4.37 3.07
C PHE A 146 3.40 -5.67 2.94
N SER A 147 3.15 -6.37 4.05
CA SER A 147 2.45 -7.66 4.11
C SER A 147 1.08 -7.62 3.43
N ALA A 148 0.25 -6.66 3.82
CA ALA A 148 -1.06 -6.45 3.23
C ALA A 148 -0.99 -5.96 1.77
N GLY A 149 -0.02 -5.12 1.41
CA GLY A 149 0.20 -4.71 0.01
C GLY A 149 0.52 -5.89 -0.92
N VAL A 150 1.35 -6.82 -0.47
CA VAL A 150 1.68 -8.06 -1.20
C VAL A 150 0.46 -8.97 -1.35
N ALA A 151 -0.32 -9.14 -0.27
CA ALA A 151 -1.53 -9.94 -0.31
C ALA A 151 -2.58 -9.35 -1.27
N ALA A 152 -2.74 -8.02 -1.28
CA ALA A 152 -3.66 -7.32 -2.18
C ALA A 152 -3.28 -7.50 -3.65
N ILE A 153 -1.97 -7.45 -3.99
CA ILE A 153 -1.49 -7.75 -5.34
C ILE A 153 -1.84 -9.19 -5.73
N LYS A 154 -1.56 -10.17 -4.86
CA LYS A 154 -1.85 -11.59 -5.11
C LYS A 154 -3.34 -11.89 -5.29
N LEU A 155 -4.22 -11.15 -4.63
CA LEU A 155 -5.67 -11.23 -4.78
C LEU A 155 -6.20 -10.48 -6.01
N GLY A 156 -5.37 -9.69 -6.70
CA GLY A 156 -5.80 -8.81 -7.78
C GLY A 156 -6.65 -7.62 -7.33
N MET A 157 -6.66 -7.31 -6.03
CA MET A 157 -7.34 -6.13 -5.47
C MET A 157 -6.69 -4.82 -5.91
N ILE A 158 -5.41 -4.86 -6.25
CA ILE A 158 -4.67 -3.76 -6.87
C ILE A 158 -3.74 -4.30 -7.96
N ARG A 159 -3.76 -3.68 -9.15
CA ARG A 159 -3.01 -4.15 -10.33
C ARG A 159 -1.66 -3.44 -10.46
N CYS A 160 -0.76 -3.71 -9.51
CA CYS A 160 0.54 -3.07 -9.39
C CYS A 160 1.69 -4.07 -9.27
N GLY A 161 2.89 -3.63 -9.61
CA GLY A 161 4.13 -4.40 -9.38
C GLY A 161 4.64 -4.26 -7.95
N VAL A 162 4.37 -3.09 -7.34
CA VAL A 162 4.68 -2.74 -5.95
C VAL A 162 3.47 -2.03 -5.36
N ALA A 163 3.03 -2.45 -4.18
CA ALA A 163 1.93 -1.81 -3.46
C ALA A 163 2.15 -1.90 -1.95
N LEU A 164 1.64 -0.89 -1.25
CA LEU A 164 1.61 -0.78 0.20
C LEU A 164 0.16 -0.61 0.64
N ALA A 165 -0.16 -1.14 1.82
CA ALA A 165 -1.47 -0.99 2.44
C ALA A 165 -1.38 -0.12 3.69
N ILE A 166 -2.41 0.68 3.94
CA ILE A 166 -2.54 1.53 5.13
C ILE A 166 -3.90 1.20 5.77
N PRO A 167 -3.97 0.18 6.65
CA PRO A 167 -5.14 -0.03 7.50
C PRO A 167 -5.39 1.16 8.42
N LEU A 168 -6.67 1.41 8.68
CA LEU A 168 -7.16 2.53 9.49
C LEU A 168 -8.12 2.04 10.58
N SER A 169 -7.96 2.59 11.78
CA SER A 169 -8.84 2.33 12.91
C SER A 169 -8.90 3.53 13.87
N ALA A 170 -9.91 3.54 14.74
CA ALA A 170 -10.03 4.50 15.84
C ALA A 170 -10.47 3.75 17.11
N TYR A 171 -9.50 3.23 17.86
CA TYR A 171 -9.73 2.53 19.13
C TYR A 171 -9.02 3.25 20.27
N GLY A 172 -9.47 3.04 21.51
CA GLY A 172 -8.79 3.60 22.69
C GLY A 172 -7.35 3.11 22.89
N LYS A 173 -6.99 1.96 22.30
CA LYS A 173 -5.62 1.44 22.23
C LYS A 173 -5.28 1.14 20.77
N ASN A 174 -4.20 1.72 20.26
CA ASN A 174 -3.75 1.50 18.89
C ASN A 174 -3.38 0.02 18.66
N ILE A 175 -4.12 -0.62 17.77
CA ILE A 175 -4.03 -2.06 17.48
C ILE A 175 -2.79 -2.42 16.65
N TYR A 176 -2.23 -1.47 15.90
CA TYR A 176 -1.11 -1.71 14.97
C TYR A 176 0.26 -1.83 15.66
N PHE A 177 0.30 -1.49 16.95
CA PHE A 177 1.49 -1.58 17.80
C PHE A 177 1.33 -2.60 18.94
N ASP A 178 0.24 -3.36 18.99
CA ASP A 178 0.08 -4.48 19.92
C ASP A 178 0.90 -5.68 19.43
N ARG A 179 2.17 -5.74 19.85
CA ARG A 179 3.18 -6.71 19.37
C ARG A 179 3.25 -7.95 20.28
N LYS A 180 2.12 -8.62 20.48
CA LYS A 180 2.09 -9.98 21.06
C LYS A 180 2.32 -11.03 19.99
#